data_AF-A0A381YLW7-F1
#
_entry.id   AF-A0A381YLW7-F1
#
_cell.length_a   1.000
_cell.length_b   1.000
_cell.length_c   1.000
_cell.angle_alpha   90.00
_cell.angle_beta   90.00
_cell.angle_gamma   90.00
#
_symmetry.space_group_name_H-M   'P 1'
#
loop_
_entity.id
_entity.type
_entity.pdbx_description
1 polymer ?
#
loop_
_entity_poly.entity_id
_entity_poly.type
_entity_poly.pdbx_seq_one_letter_code
_entity_poly.pdbx_strand_id
1 'polypeptide(L)'
;MNTIVENVLREIEFQAGLVLGSFSINADIKSIQGLLNKKSIEPELKEASHVIFRTHFIRKALEHNDAEDACYNLMMLWDYCSKSSKETYNTILVESIDNLLKVTNKNMKTVKNRHLRVLELNKMNWSIDAISADTGYSRRQISRVINGHTKN
;
A
#
# COMPACT_ATOMS: atom_id res chain seq x y z
N MET A 1 -18.20 -1.74 -8.60
CA MET A 1 -16.96 -1.07 -8.18
C MET A 1 -16.85 0.24 -8.96
N ASN A 2 -16.49 1.37 -8.34
CA ASN A 2 -16.36 2.65 -9.06
C ASN A 2 -15.32 2.50 -10.18
N THR A 3 -15.73 2.71 -11.43
CA THR A 3 -14.93 2.49 -12.65
C THR A 3 -13.61 3.26 -12.63
N ILE A 4 -13.58 4.43 -11.99
CA ILE A 4 -12.36 5.24 -11.87
C ILE A 4 -11.30 4.53 -11.04
N VAL A 5 -11.70 3.99 -9.88
CA VAL A 5 -10.78 3.30 -8.96
C VAL A 5 -10.18 2.06 -9.61
N GLU A 6 -11.02 1.26 -10.27
CA GLU A 6 -10.55 0.04 -10.94
C GLU A 6 -9.61 0.36 -12.11
N ASN A 7 -9.84 1.44 -12.86
CA ASN A 7 -8.94 1.86 -13.93
C ASN A 7 -7.56 2.27 -13.40
N VAL A 8 -7.53 2.95 -12.25
CA VAL A 8 -6.27 3.31 -11.58
C VAL A 8 -5.52 2.07 -11.12
N LEU A 9 -6.20 1.17 -10.41
CA LEU A 9 -5.57 -0.06 -9.93
C LEU A 9 -4.98 -0.85 -11.10
N ARG A 10 -5.71 -0.95 -12.22
CA ARG A 10 -5.24 -1.61 -13.44
C ARG A 10 -4.02 -0.95 -14.06
N GLU A 11 -3.97 0.38 -14.11
CA GLU A 11 -2.82 1.07 -14.68
C GLU A 11 -1.55 0.85 -13.84
N ILE A 12 -1.65 0.98 -12.51
CA ILE A 12 -0.51 0.73 -11.63
C ILE A 12 -0.10 -0.77 -11.69
N GLU A 13 -1.08 -1.68 -11.75
CA GLU A 13 -0.85 -3.12 -11.95
C GLU A 13 -0.15 -3.40 -13.28
N PHE A 14 -0.53 -2.71 -14.36
CA PHE A 14 0.09 -2.85 -15.66
C PHE A 14 1.57 -2.43 -15.62
N GLN A 15 1.87 -1.26 -15.07
CA GLN A 15 3.24 -0.77 -14.92
C GLN A 15 4.09 -1.71 -14.05
N ALA A 16 3.56 -2.24 -12.95
CA ALA A 16 4.24 -3.27 -12.15
C ALA A 16 4.39 -4.60 -12.91
N GLY A 17 3.38 -4.99 -13.68
CA GLY A 17 3.38 -6.18 -14.52
C GLY A 17 4.48 -6.16 -15.58
N LEU A 18 4.78 -5.00 -16.18
CA LEU A 18 5.90 -4.84 -17.11
C LEU A 18 7.25 -5.15 -16.44
N VAL A 19 7.44 -4.71 -15.20
CA VAL A 19 8.64 -5.02 -14.42
C VAL A 19 8.68 -6.51 -14.08
N LEU A 20 7.59 -7.11 -13.60
CA LEU A 20 7.58 -8.55 -13.31
C LEU A 20 7.88 -9.39 -14.56
N GLY A 21 7.32 -8.98 -15.71
CA GLY A 21 7.53 -9.62 -17.00
C GLY A 21 8.98 -9.59 -17.47
N SER A 22 9.73 -8.50 -17.22
CA SER A 22 11.15 -8.43 -17.57
C SER A 22 12.01 -9.43 -16.79
N PHE A 23 11.54 -9.88 -15.62
CA PHE A 23 12.14 -10.95 -14.81
C PHE A 23 11.50 -12.33 -15.04
N SER A 24 10.63 -12.48 -16.05
CA SER A 24 9.87 -13.72 -16.31
C SER A 24 9.03 -14.20 -15.11
N ILE A 25 8.51 -13.27 -14.33
CA ILE A 25 7.73 -13.55 -13.13
C ILE A 25 6.25 -13.33 -13.42
N ASN A 26 5.42 -14.27 -12.99
CA ASN A 26 3.98 -14.14 -13.06
C ASN A 26 3.45 -13.24 -11.94
N ALA A 27 2.46 -12.41 -12.28
CA ALA A 27 1.84 -11.45 -11.34
C ALA A 27 0.76 -12.07 -10.43
N ASP A 28 0.71 -13.40 -10.30
CA ASP A 28 -0.24 -14.06 -9.42
C ASP A 28 0.16 -13.89 -7.93
N ILE A 29 -0.84 -13.79 -7.06
CA ILE A 29 -0.62 -13.42 -5.66
C ILE A 29 0.30 -14.40 -4.91
N LYS A 30 0.33 -15.68 -5.28
CA LYS A 30 1.15 -16.70 -4.63
C LYS A 30 2.62 -16.53 -5.01
N SER A 31 2.91 -16.30 -6.28
CA SER A 31 4.24 -15.98 -6.77
C SER A 31 4.79 -14.71 -6.11
N ILE A 32 3.96 -13.66 -6.05
CA ILE A 32 4.30 -12.37 -5.43
C ILE A 32 4.58 -12.51 -3.93
N GLN A 33 3.76 -13.26 -3.20
CA GLN A 33 4.02 -13.58 -1.80
C GLN A 33 5.35 -14.33 -1.61
N GLY A 34 5.63 -15.30 -2.46
CA GLY A 34 6.90 -16.04 -2.45
C GLY A 34 8.11 -15.12 -2.60
N LEU A 35 8.01 -14.12 -3.49
CA LEU A 35 9.05 -13.11 -3.71
C LEU A 35 9.24 -12.20 -2.51
N LEU A 36 8.16 -11.64 -1.97
CA LEU A 36 8.22 -10.72 -0.82
C LEU A 36 8.71 -11.40 0.47
N ASN A 37 8.65 -12.73 0.54
CA ASN A 37 9.18 -13.53 1.66
C ASN A 37 10.68 -13.86 1.53
N LYS A 38 11.32 -13.59 0.38
CA LYS A 38 12.75 -13.83 0.21
C LYS A 38 13.56 -12.87 1.09
N LYS A 39 14.67 -13.38 1.64
CA LYS A 39 15.62 -12.56 2.43
C LYS A 39 16.27 -11.45 1.59
N SER A 40 16.44 -11.68 0.29
CA SER A 40 16.98 -10.73 -0.66
C SER A 40 16.19 -10.82 -1.95
N ILE A 41 15.86 -9.65 -2.51
CA ILE A 41 15.06 -9.46 -3.71
C ILE A 41 15.55 -8.18 -4.38
N GLU A 42 15.63 -8.21 -5.71
CA GLU A 42 15.99 -7.03 -6.52
C GLU A 42 15.06 -5.86 -6.17
N PRO A 43 15.56 -4.65 -5.92
CA PRO A 43 14.73 -3.52 -5.48
C PRO A 43 13.54 -3.27 -6.40
N GLU A 44 13.75 -3.20 -7.71
CA GLU A 44 12.65 -2.99 -8.67
C GLU A 44 11.61 -4.11 -8.64
N LEU A 45 12.05 -5.34 -8.42
CA LEU A 45 11.16 -6.50 -8.33
C LEU A 45 10.37 -6.49 -7.02
N LYS A 46 11.00 -6.06 -5.92
CA LYS A 46 10.35 -5.82 -4.63
C LYS A 46 9.27 -4.75 -4.77
N GLU A 47 9.58 -3.67 -5.50
CA GLU A 47 8.63 -2.59 -5.75
C GLU A 47 7.41 -3.06 -6.54
N ALA A 48 7.62 -3.67 -7.70
CA ALA A 48 6.54 -4.22 -8.51
C ALA A 48 5.71 -5.26 -7.75
N SER A 49 6.37 -6.10 -6.95
CA SER A 49 5.70 -7.09 -6.10
C SER A 49 4.82 -6.45 -5.03
N HIS A 50 5.29 -5.38 -4.39
CA HIS A 50 4.50 -4.65 -3.40
C HIS A 50 3.28 -3.98 -4.03
N VAL A 51 3.43 -3.41 -5.23
CA VAL A 51 2.31 -2.83 -5.98
C VAL A 51 1.22 -3.87 -6.22
N ILE A 52 1.54 -4.98 -6.90
CA ILE A 52 0.57 -6.04 -7.21
C ILE A 52 -0.08 -6.59 -5.94
N PHE A 53 0.71 -6.78 -4.88
CA PHE A 53 0.20 -7.26 -3.61
C PHE A 53 -0.82 -6.27 -3.01
N ARG A 54 -0.51 -4.98 -3.00
CA ARG A 54 -1.40 -3.97 -2.39
C ARG A 54 -2.67 -3.75 -3.20
N THR A 55 -2.59 -3.66 -4.52
CA THR A 55 -3.77 -3.47 -5.38
C THR A 55 -4.74 -4.65 -5.25
N HIS A 56 -4.23 -5.88 -5.13
CA HIS A 56 -5.04 -7.06 -4.81
C HIS A 56 -5.83 -6.90 -3.51
N PHE A 57 -5.19 -6.47 -2.42
CA PHE A 57 -5.87 -6.29 -1.13
C PHE A 57 -6.83 -5.10 -1.12
N ILE A 58 -6.53 -4.02 -1.83
CA ILE A 58 -7.48 -2.91 -2.01
C ILE A 58 -8.75 -3.44 -2.69
N ARG A 59 -8.61 -4.18 -3.79
CA ARG A 59 -9.75 -4.77 -4.51
C ARG A 59 -10.56 -5.72 -3.61
N LYS A 60 -9.88 -6.60 -2.87
CA LYS A 60 -10.55 -7.50 -1.91
C LYS A 60 -11.28 -6.73 -0.82
N ALA A 61 -10.69 -5.69 -0.24
CA ALA A 61 -11.36 -4.90 0.79
C ALA A 61 -12.61 -4.19 0.23
N LEU A 62 -12.54 -3.62 -0.97
CA LEU A 62 -13.68 -3.00 -1.65
C LEU A 62 -14.79 -4.01 -1.97
N GLU A 63 -14.45 -5.23 -2.40
CA GLU A 63 -15.44 -6.32 -2.62
C GLU A 63 -16.21 -6.68 -1.35
N HIS A 64 -15.58 -6.55 -0.17
CA HIS A 64 -16.19 -6.85 1.13
C HIS A 64 -16.80 -5.60 1.82
N ASN A 65 -16.84 -4.45 1.15
CA ASN A 65 -17.22 -3.15 1.73
C ASN A 65 -16.39 -2.76 2.98
N ASP A 66 -15.15 -3.24 3.10
CA ASP A 66 -14.23 -2.86 4.16
C ASP A 66 -13.46 -1.59 3.77
N ALA A 67 -14.10 -0.45 4.03
CA ALA A 67 -13.54 0.86 3.73
C ALA A 67 -12.22 1.15 4.49
N GLU A 68 -12.06 0.62 5.71
CA GLU A 68 -10.88 0.89 6.53
C GLU A 68 -9.67 0.09 6.02
N ASP A 69 -9.83 -1.19 5.69
CA ASP A 69 -8.75 -1.99 5.11
C ASP A 69 -8.38 -1.53 3.69
N ALA A 70 -9.37 -1.09 2.89
CA ALA A 70 -9.11 -0.48 1.59
C ALA A 70 -8.25 0.80 1.73
N CYS A 71 -8.62 1.70 2.66
CA CYS A 71 -7.85 2.92 2.93
C CYS A 71 -6.45 2.60 3.47
N TYR A 72 -6.34 1.63 4.35
CA TYR A 72 -5.06 1.20 4.91
C TYR A 72 -4.12 0.69 3.81
N ASN A 73 -4.59 -0.22 2.94
CA ASN A 73 -3.75 -0.73 1.85
C ASN A 73 -3.43 0.35 0.81
N LEU A 74 -4.35 1.28 0.59
CA LEU A 74 -4.09 2.46 -0.25
C LEU A 74 -2.98 3.35 0.31
N MET A 75 -2.98 3.64 1.61
CA MET A 75 -1.91 4.44 2.21
C MET A 75 -0.57 3.71 2.18
N MET A 76 -0.56 2.39 2.39
CA MET A 76 0.66 1.60 2.23
C MET A 76 1.19 1.65 0.79
N LEU A 77 0.29 1.59 -0.20
CA LEU A 77 0.67 1.71 -1.62
C LEU A 77 1.20 3.12 -1.94
N TRP A 78 0.52 4.16 -1.45
CA TRP A 78 0.96 5.54 -1.58
C TRP A 78 2.33 5.78 -0.98
N ASP A 79 2.52 5.38 0.28
CA ASP A 79 3.79 5.58 1.00
C ASP A 79 4.94 4.92 0.25
N TYR A 80 4.69 3.72 -0.28
CA TYR A 80 5.65 2.97 -1.07
C TYR A 80 6.00 3.70 -2.39
N CYS A 81 4.99 4.11 -3.17
CA CYS A 81 5.23 4.78 -4.45
C CYS A 81 5.75 6.22 -4.30
N SER A 82 5.47 6.90 -3.18
CA SER A 82 6.03 8.22 -2.88
C SER A 82 7.54 8.21 -2.67
N LYS A 83 8.11 7.03 -2.40
CA LYS A 83 9.55 6.79 -2.20
C LYS A 83 10.20 6.04 -3.36
N SER A 84 9.41 5.56 -4.31
CA SER A 84 9.93 4.84 -5.49
C SER A 84 10.70 5.82 -6.37
N SER A 85 11.79 5.34 -6.99
CA SER A 85 12.54 6.08 -7.99
C SER A 85 11.78 6.24 -9.32
N LYS A 86 10.65 5.53 -9.50
CA LYS A 86 9.80 5.59 -10.70
C LYS A 86 8.70 6.63 -10.53
N GLU A 87 8.92 7.81 -11.10
CA GLU A 87 8.01 8.97 -11.05
C GLU A 87 6.58 8.62 -11.49
N THR A 88 6.44 7.73 -12.48
CA THR A 88 5.15 7.27 -13.03
C THR A 88 4.20 6.72 -11.95
N TYR A 89 4.70 5.96 -10.97
CA TYR A 89 3.86 5.44 -9.89
C TYR A 89 3.34 6.55 -8.99
N ASN A 90 4.16 7.56 -8.73
CA ASN A 90 3.83 8.67 -7.84
C ASN A 90 2.71 9.53 -8.46
N THR A 91 2.82 9.87 -9.74
CA THR A 91 1.79 10.63 -10.48
C THR A 91 0.45 9.92 -10.49
N ILE A 92 0.42 8.63 -10.87
CA ILE A 92 -0.83 7.86 -10.93
C ILE A 92 -1.48 7.72 -9.55
N LEU A 93 -0.69 7.49 -8.49
CA LEU A 93 -1.24 7.34 -7.14
C LEU A 93 -1.76 8.64 -6.55
N VAL A 94 -1.00 9.75 -6.67
CA VAL A 94 -1.42 11.04 -6.12
C VAL A 94 -2.73 11.50 -6.73
N GLU A 95 -2.90 11.36 -8.05
CA GLU A 95 -4.13 11.75 -8.76
C GLU A 95 -5.33 10.87 -8.41
N SER A 96 -5.08 9.66 -7.92
CA SER A 96 -6.10 8.63 -7.79
C SER A 96 -6.51 8.29 -6.37
N ILE A 97 -5.66 8.59 -5.39
CA ILE A 97 -5.93 8.40 -3.96
C ILE A 97 -7.15 9.20 -3.51
N ASP A 98 -7.30 10.43 -4.01
CA ASP A 98 -8.46 11.26 -3.73
C ASP A 98 -9.76 10.59 -4.20
N ASN A 99 -9.74 9.95 -5.36
CA ASN A 99 -10.90 9.24 -5.90
C ASN A 99 -11.21 7.96 -5.10
N LEU A 100 -10.18 7.21 -4.70
CA LEU A 100 -10.33 6.03 -3.85
C LEU A 100 -10.90 6.38 -2.46
N LEU A 101 -10.45 7.48 -1.87
CA LEU A 101 -10.89 7.92 -0.54
C LEU A 101 -12.32 8.48 -0.54
N LYS A 102 -12.73 9.12 -1.65
CA LYS A 102 -14.14 9.47 -1.87
C LYS A 102 -15.04 8.24 -1.87
N VAL A 103 -14.60 7.13 -2.49
CA VAL A 103 -15.38 5.87 -2.53
C VAL A 103 -15.50 5.22 -1.14
N THR A 104 -14.47 5.34 -0.30
CA THR A 104 -14.50 4.82 1.08
C THR A 104 -15.18 5.76 2.08
N ASN A 105 -15.65 6.93 1.63
CA ASN A 105 -16.19 8.01 2.46
C ASN A 105 -15.22 8.45 3.59
N LYS A 106 -13.92 8.44 3.31
CA LYS A 106 -12.86 8.84 4.25
C LYS A 106 -12.12 10.07 3.74
N ASN A 107 -11.69 10.95 4.63
CA ASN A 107 -10.94 12.14 4.28
C ASN A 107 -9.43 11.83 4.14
N MET A 108 -8.81 12.16 3.00
CA MET A 108 -7.37 11.91 2.73
C MET A 108 -6.44 12.45 3.80
N LYS A 109 -6.64 13.71 4.20
CA LYS A 109 -5.82 14.36 5.21
C LYS A 109 -5.87 13.57 6.52
N THR A 110 -7.03 13.06 6.88
CA THR A 110 -7.21 12.26 8.11
C THR A 110 -6.49 10.92 8.02
N VAL A 111 -6.67 10.17 6.93
CA VAL A 111 -6.06 8.83 6.77
C VAL A 111 -4.53 8.94 6.63
N LYS A 112 -4.04 9.91 5.84
CA LYS A 112 -2.60 10.20 5.69
C LYS A 112 -1.98 10.64 7.01
N ASN A 113 -2.64 11.52 7.77
CA ASN A 113 -2.16 11.95 9.08
C ASN A 113 -2.04 10.77 10.05
N ARG A 114 -3.03 9.86 10.09
CA ARG A 114 -2.92 8.64 10.93
C ARG A 114 -1.70 7.80 10.55
N HIS A 115 -1.48 7.57 9.25
CA HIS A 115 -0.33 6.79 8.78
C HIS A 115 1.01 7.43 9.17
N LEU A 116 1.17 8.72 8.93
CA LEU A 116 2.38 9.47 9.30
C LEU A 116 2.56 9.53 10.83
N ARG A 117 1.46 9.65 11.58
CA ARG A 117 1.46 9.67 13.04
C ARG A 117 1.95 8.34 13.63
N VAL A 118 1.60 7.20 13.04
CA VAL A 118 2.19 5.90 13.45
C VAL A 118 3.70 5.91 13.34
N LEU A 119 4.26 6.43 12.24
CA LEU A 119 5.70 6.48 12.02
C LEU A 119 6.41 7.44 12.98
N GLU A 120 5.80 8.59 13.26
CA GLU A 120 6.27 9.57 14.23
C GLU A 120 6.33 8.95 15.65
N LEU A 121 5.21 8.40 16.12
CA LEU A 121 5.13 7.81 17.46
C LEU A 121 6.06 6.60 17.63
N ASN A 122 6.25 5.80 16.57
CA ASN A 122 7.22 4.71 16.58
C ASN A 122 8.66 5.24 16.75
N LYS A 123 9.03 6.34 16.09
CA LYS A 123 10.36 6.98 16.30
C LYS A 123 10.53 7.53 17.72
N MET A 124 9.43 7.88 18.39
CA MET A 124 9.42 8.28 19.79
C MET A 124 9.38 7.09 20.77
N ASN A 125 9.53 5.85 20.28
CA ASN A 125 9.48 4.60 21.06
C ASN A 125 8.17 4.35 21.82
N TRP A 126 7.04 4.83 21.29
CA TRP A 126 5.73 4.52 21.87
C TRP A 126 5.39 3.04 21.70
N SER A 127 4.66 2.47 22.67
CA SER A 127 4.16 1.09 22.58
C SER A 127 3.08 0.97 21.49
N ILE A 128 2.95 -0.21 20.88
CA ILE A 128 1.90 -0.47 19.86
C ILE A 128 0.51 -0.17 20.41
N ASP A 129 0.27 -0.42 21.71
CA ASP A 129 -1.01 -0.08 22.37
C ASP A 129 -1.28 1.42 22.39
N ALA A 130 -0.29 2.22 22.77
CA ALA A 130 -0.42 3.67 22.82
C ALA A 130 -0.64 4.25 21.41
N ILE A 131 0.08 3.73 20.41
CA ILE A 131 -0.10 4.12 19.01
C ILE A 131 -1.49 3.73 18.50
N SER A 132 -2.00 2.56 18.89
CA SER A 132 -3.35 2.11 18.52
C SER A 132 -4.42 3.01 19.09
N ALA A 133 -4.29 3.40 20.37
CA ALA A 133 -5.22 4.33 21.02
C ALA A 133 -5.21 5.73 20.37
N ASP A 134 -4.04 6.24 19.95
CA ASP A 134 -3.91 7.57 19.32
C ASP A 134 -4.43 7.59 17.87
N THR A 135 -4.10 6.57 17.09
CA THR A 135 -4.31 6.59 15.63
C THR A 135 -5.57 5.86 15.18
N GLY A 136 -6.14 5.00 16.03
CA GLY A 136 -7.25 4.12 15.70
C GLY A 136 -6.87 2.94 14.80
N TYR A 137 -5.59 2.78 14.44
CA TYR A 137 -5.13 1.58 13.75
C TYR A 137 -5.08 0.39 14.70
N SER A 138 -5.43 -0.78 14.17
CA SER A 138 -5.21 -2.04 14.86
C SER A 138 -3.72 -2.32 15.04
N ARG A 139 -3.37 -3.14 16.04
CA ARG A 139 -2.00 -3.63 16.26
C ARG A 139 -1.38 -4.21 14.99
N ARG A 140 -2.18 -4.93 14.18
CA ARG A 140 -1.75 -5.54 12.91
C ARG A 140 -1.38 -4.49 11.87
N GLN A 141 -2.19 -3.44 11.73
CA GLN A 141 -1.91 -2.34 10.80
C GLN A 141 -0.65 -1.58 11.23
N ILE A 142 -0.51 -1.26 12.52
CA ILE A 142 0.68 -0.60 13.08
C ILE A 142 1.94 -1.41 12.83
N SER A 143 1.92 -2.71 13.16
CA SER A 143 3.07 -3.60 12.96
C SER A 143 3.49 -3.65 11.49
N ARG A 144 2.53 -3.66 10.55
CA ARG A 144 2.82 -3.66 9.11
C ARG A 144 3.37 -2.32 8.62
N VAL A 145 2.87 -1.19 9.12
CA VAL A 145 3.42 0.14 8.82
C VAL A 145 4.88 0.21 9.27
N ILE A 146 5.15 -0.12 10.53
CA ILE A 146 6.50 -0.10 11.10
C ILE A 146 7.44 -1.05 10.34
N ASN A 147 7.04 -2.31 10.15
CA ASN A 147 7.86 -3.31 9.45
C ASN A 147 8.15 -2.93 7.99
N GLY A 148 7.23 -2.22 7.32
CA GLY A 148 7.47 -1.68 5.99
C GLY A 148 8.56 -0.60 5.94
N HIS A 149 8.89 0.00 7.09
CA HIS A 149 9.86 1.09 7.22
C HIS A 149 11.15 0.70 7.95
N THR A 150 11.17 -0.41 8.68
CA THR A 150 12.34 -0.86 9.45
C THR A 150 13.10 -2.02 8.80
N LYS A 151 12.49 -2.74 7.85
CA LYS A 151 13.15 -3.80 7.07
C LYS A 151 13.86 -3.20 5.85
N ASN A 152 15.02 -2.59 6.11
CA ASN A 152 16.05 -2.36 5.10
C ASN A 152 16.79 -3.66 4.83
#